data_AF-A0A0S7BGQ2-F1
#
_entry.id   AF-A0A0S7BGQ2-F1
#
_cell.length_a   1.000
_cell.length_b   1.000
_cell.length_c   1.000
_cell.angle_alpha   90.00
_cell.angle_beta   90.00
_cell.angle_gamma   90.00
#
_symmetry.space_group_name_H-M   'P 1'
#
loop_
_entity.id
_entity.type
_entity.pdbx_description
1 polymer ?
#
loop_
_entity_poly.entity_id
_entity_poly.type
_entity_poly.pdbx_seq_one_letter_code
_entity_poly.pdbx_strand_id
1 'polypeptide(L)'
;MKSRKFFVFITAIVALAMLLSACAQATPAATAEPTAAPAATEEPTVAPVEPTAAPEHPLWSKELREAIAAAIDREVIVDRVFEGRNTPAYSMVPSDYPYATEPFLDKYGTRDLELAKKLLTDLGYTADKPFNFELWYPPEHYGTTTADVMQVIKEQLEETGLIKVDLKSQNWAEYVDSFVAGKLPAFILGWFPDFVDPDNWLTPFASCLQSPDNGVNYCNPAMDELLTKAATTPDGPDREALYKQIGELYADEVPTLPLFWEPEFITYRNGVEGIKISSAFEFNYYPLSFTADAKPASGKTDTIIIGTTDEVNSLDAQDAYATHDWEIIKNTGMPLLTYEPGTTNLIPAAAADLPKVSEDGLTYTFTLKDGLKFADGTPVTSADYLRAWQRIGLEGQVSGLVQNYVKDVTAPDAKTVVYTLKNSYGFFPALAATAPFVVTNPAEFPTDKIVAFPEKIDGIGPYRMVSHTPGEQLVLEANPNYIGEAPKIKNVIIRYYADPATLANAVEKGEIDIAWRTVGPVEAVRLQSVAGLTVETVNAPALRYLVFNDTFMVGSK
;
A
#
# COMPACT_ATOMS: atom_id res chain seq x y z
N MET A 1 -53.53 -27.02 -31.21
CA MET A 1 -52.86 -28.07 -30.41
C MET A 1 -51.41 -27.65 -30.21
N LYS A 2 -51.02 -27.48 -28.93
CA LYS A 2 -49.68 -27.56 -28.26
C LYS A 2 -48.41 -27.56 -29.15
N SER A 3 -47.26 -26.96 -28.83
CA SER A 3 -46.69 -26.17 -27.71
C SER A 3 -45.18 -26.04 -28.03
N ARG A 4 -44.44 -24.93 -27.88
CA ARG A 4 -43.64 -24.46 -26.72
C ARG A 4 -42.67 -23.42 -27.35
N LYS A 5 -42.72 -22.10 -27.06
CA LYS A 5 -42.18 -21.36 -25.90
C LYS A 5 -40.67 -21.61 -25.66
N PHE A 6 -39.78 -20.64 -25.45
CA PHE A 6 -39.82 -19.16 -25.46
C PHE A 6 -38.36 -18.72 -25.20
N PHE A 7 -37.81 -17.83 -26.03
CA PHE A 7 -36.75 -16.89 -25.61
C PHE A 7 -37.46 -15.62 -25.11
N VAL A 8 -36.86 -14.82 -24.22
CA VAL A 8 -37.13 -13.38 -23.88
C VAL A 8 -37.36 -13.10 -22.37
N PHE A 9 -36.37 -12.38 -21.82
CA PHE A 9 -36.40 -11.34 -20.77
C PHE A 9 -36.49 -11.70 -19.27
N ILE A 10 -35.40 -11.36 -18.55
CA ILE A 10 -35.41 -10.92 -17.16
C ILE A 10 -34.78 -9.52 -17.13
N THR A 11 -35.64 -8.51 -17.11
CA THR A 11 -35.35 -7.15 -16.70
C THR A 11 -36.59 -6.70 -15.92
N ALA A 12 -36.39 -6.04 -14.78
CA ALA A 12 -37.42 -5.48 -13.90
C ALA A 12 -38.14 -6.45 -12.93
N ILE A 13 -37.45 -6.82 -11.85
CA ILE A 13 -38.07 -7.07 -10.54
C ILE A 13 -37.17 -6.41 -9.49
N VAL A 14 -37.65 -5.34 -8.85
CA VAL A 14 -37.43 -4.98 -7.41
C VAL A 14 -38.30 -3.78 -7.00
N ALA A 15 -38.86 -2.98 -7.93
CA ALA A 15 -39.67 -1.82 -7.55
C ALA A 15 -41.19 -2.01 -7.75
N LEU A 16 -41.85 -2.96 -7.07
CA LEU A 16 -43.30 -2.90 -6.79
C LEU A 16 -43.80 -3.99 -5.82
N ALA A 17 -43.44 -3.91 -4.54
CA ALA A 17 -44.09 -4.67 -3.47
C ALA A 17 -44.16 -3.88 -2.15
N MET A 18 -44.51 -2.59 -2.26
CA MET A 18 -45.07 -1.82 -1.15
C MET A 18 -46.43 -1.28 -1.60
N LEU A 19 -47.43 -1.39 -0.73
CA LEU A 19 -48.85 -0.98 -0.85
C LEU A 19 -49.81 -2.10 -1.27
N LEU A 20 -50.38 -2.79 -0.27
CA LEU A 20 -51.83 -3.02 -0.10
C LEU A 20 -52.09 -3.83 1.18
N SER A 21 -52.23 -3.14 2.31
CA SER A 21 -53.06 -3.55 3.45
C SER A 21 -53.13 -2.41 4.46
N ALA A 22 -54.08 -1.50 4.24
CA ALA A 22 -54.56 -0.57 5.25
C ALA A 22 -56.07 -0.38 5.09
N CYS A 23 -56.82 -0.86 6.08
CA CYS A 23 -58.13 -0.40 6.57
C CYS A 23 -58.39 -1.25 7.84
N ALA A 24 -58.55 -0.73 9.06
CA ALA A 24 -59.27 0.48 9.44
C ALA A 24 -58.74 1.14 10.73
N GLN A 25 -58.61 2.48 10.68
CA GLN A 25 -59.09 3.57 11.57
C GLN A 25 -59.08 3.41 13.11
N ALA A 26 -58.94 4.43 13.96
CA ALA A 26 -58.23 5.72 14.06
C ALA A 26 -58.67 6.40 15.39
N THR A 27 -57.73 6.67 16.32
CA THR A 27 -57.60 7.81 17.32
C THR A 27 -58.75 8.12 18.34
N PRO A 28 -58.54 8.91 19.44
CA PRO A 28 -57.34 9.60 19.95
C PRO A 28 -57.06 9.54 21.48
N ALA A 29 -55.97 10.24 21.86
CA ALA A 29 -55.23 10.32 23.12
C ALA A 29 -55.95 10.88 24.38
N ALA A 30 -55.41 10.55 25.56
CA ALA A 30 -55.41 11.39 26.76
C ALA A 30 -54.31 11.00 27.78
N THR A 31 -53.73 12.04 28.39
CA THR A 31 -52.69 12.14 29.44
C THR A 31 -53.04 11.56 30.81
N ALA A 32 -52.05 11.08 31.58
CA ALA A 32 -51.90 11.32 33.03
C ALA A 32 -50.59 10.72 33.63
N GLU A 33 -49.84 11.55 34.37
CA GLU A 33 -49.03 11.19 35.55
C GLU A 33 -49.82 11.65 36.80
N PRO A 34 -49.38 11.43 38.07
CA PRO A 34 -48.78 10.26 38.73
C PRO A 34 -49.47 9.96 40.09
N THR A 35 -49.43 8.74 40.67
CA THR A 35 -49.44 8.58 42.15
C THR A 35 -49.15 7.17 42.71
N ALA A 36 -48.26 7.17 43.72
CA ALA A 36 -48.23 6.38 44.96
C ALA A 36 -47.83 4.88 44.96
N ALA A 37 -46.65 4.62 45.54
CA ALA A 37 -46.32 3.42 46.33
C ALA A 37 -47.02 3.47 47.72
N PRO A 38 -46.92 2.48 48.64
CA PRO A 38 -46.12 1.24 48.65
C PRO A 38 -46.82 -0.02 49.25
N ALA A 39 -46.20 -1.20 49.17
CA ALA A 39 -46.12 -2.20 50.25
C ALA A 39 -45.07 -3.28 49.93
N ALA A 40 -44.45 -3.80 50.98
CA ALA A 40 -43.12 -4.42 50.99
C ALA A 40 -43.11 -5.96 50.93
N THR A 41 -42.01 -6.47 50.37
CA THR A 41 -41.20 -7.65 50.75
C THR A 41 -41.85 -9.04 50.83
N GLU A 42 -41.43 -9.91 49.93
CA GLU A 42 -40.96 -11.28 50.21
C GLU A 42 -39.76 -11.59 49.28
N GLU A 43 -38.61 -11.95 49.86
CA GLU A 43 -37.46 -12.50 49.13
C GLU A 43 -37.72 -13.97 48.77
N PRO A 44 -37.24 -14.43 47.59
CA PRO A 44 -36.72 -15.77 47.50
C PRO A 44 -35.30 -15.79 46.93
N THR A 45 -34.37 -16.19 47.80
CA THR A 45 -33.19 -17.04 47.54
C THR A 45 -32.58 -17.01 46.13
N VAL A 46 -31.42 -16.36 46.03
CA VAL A 46 -30.48 -16.35 44.90
C VAL A 46 -30.02 -17.78 44.58
N ALA A 47 -30.27 -18.22 43.34
CA ALA A 47 -29.67 -19.42 42.75
C ALA A 47 -28.18 -19.17 42.43
N PRO A 48 -27.32 -20.20 42.38
CA PRO A 48 -25.88 -20.02 42.24
C PRO A 48 -25.52 -19.32 40.93
N VAL A 49 -24.63 -18.32 41.03
CA VAL A 49 -24.01 -17.60 39.93
C VAL A 49 -23.25 -18.60 39.04
N GLU A 50 -23.61 -18.64 37.76
CA GLU A 50 -22.85 -19.31 36.69
C GLU A 50 -21.40 -18.77 36.64
N PRO A 51 -20.42 -19.58 36.21
CA PRO A 51 -19.00 -19.26 36.38
C PRO A 51 -18.64 -17.96 35.67
N THR A 52 -17.90 -17.11 36.39
CA THR A 52 -17.31 -15.88 35.86
C THR A 52 -16.58 -16.18 34.56
N ALA A 53 -16.97 -15.49 33.49
CA ALA A 53 -16.20 -15.44 32.25
C ALA A 53 -14.72 -15.19 32.59
N ALA A 54 -13.83 -15.96 31.98
CA ALA A 54 -12.40 -15.76 32.17
C ALA A 54 -12.03 -14.29 31.82
N PRO A 55 -11.13 -13.65 32.55
CA PRO A 55 -10.74 -12.27 32.26
C PRO A 55 -10.17 -12.17 30.84
N GLU A 56 -10.68 -11.20 30.08
CA GLU A 56 -10.11 -10.78 28.80
C GLU A 56 -8.63 -10.45 28.99
N HIS A 57 -7.78 -11.07 28.17
CA HIS A 57 -6.35 -10.76 28.10
C HIS A 57 -5.91 -10.70 26.64
N PRO A 58 -4.88 -9.90 26.30
CA PRO A 58 -4.31 -9.91 24.96
C PRO A 58 -3.82 -11.32 24.60
N LEU A 59 -4.09 -11.74 23.37
CA LEU A 59 -3.61 -13.02 22.85
C LEU A 59 -2.08 -13.04 22.74
N TRP A 60 -1.50 -11.94 22.29
CA TRP A 60 -0.08 -11.83 22.01
C TRP A 60 0.66 -11.17 23.18
N SER A 61 1.52 -11.94 23.85
CA SER A 61 2.61 -11.36 24.63
C SER A 61 3.83 -11.13 23.73
N LYS A 62 4.76 -10.31 24.21
CA LYS A 62 6.07 -10.15 23.57
C LYS A 62 6.77 -11.49 23.36
N GLU A 63 6.85 -12.32 24.41
CA GLU A 63 7.55 -13.60 24.38
C GLU A 63 6.92 -14.59 23.40
N LEU A 64 5.60 -14.52 23.18
CA LEU A 64 4.93 -15.29 22.14
C LEU A 64 5.41 -14.85 20.75
N ARG A 65 5.46 -13.54 20.47
CA ARG A 65 5.92 -13.02 19.19
C ARG A 65 7.41 -13.34 18.95
N GLU A 66 8.24 -13.26 19.97
CA GLU A 66 9.65 -13.71 19.92
C GLU A 66 9.75 -15.21 19.59
N ALA A 67 8.90 -16.04 20.19
CA ALA A 67 8.88 -17.48 19.88
C ALA A 67 8.47 -17.76 18.43
N ILE A 68 7.49 -17.02 17.89
CA ILE A 68 7.14 -17.08 16.47
C ILE A 68 8.33 -16.63 15.62
N ALA A 69 8.94 -15.49 15.93
CA ALA A 69 10.07 -14.94 15.19
C ALA A 69 11.27 -15.90 15.11
N ALA A 70 11.58 -16.58 16.22
CA ALA A 70 12.66 -17.56 16.32
C ALA A 70 12.34 -18.88 15.57
N ALA A 71 11.08 -19.29 15.52
CA ALA A 71 10.67 -20.55 14.89
C ALA A 71 10.65 -20.47 13.35
N ILE A 72 10.41 -19.29 12.78
CA ILE A 72 10.26 -19.08 11.33
C ILE A 72 11.61 -19.06 10.61
N ASP A 73 11.73 -19.97 9.65
CA ASP A 73 12.85 -20.09 8.72
C ASP A 73 12.45 -19.52 7.35
N ARG A 74 13.00 -18.35 7.06
CA ARG A 74 12.69 -17.58 5.84
C ARG A 74 13.31 -18.22 4.60
N GLU A 75 14.48 -18.84 4.75
CA GLU A 75 15.16 -19.56 3.67
C GLU A 75 14.28 -20.70 3.17
N VAL A 76 13.69 -21.47 4.09
CA VAL A 76 12.79 -22.58 3.74
C VAL A 76 11.52 -22.11 3.03
N ILE A 77 10.97 -20.94 3.41
CA ILE A 77 9.81 -20.34 2.71
C ILE A 77 10.21 -19.99 1.28
N VAL A 78 11.32 -19.26 1.13
CA VAL A 78 11.86 -18.82 -0.16
C VAL A 78 12.18 -20.01 -1.07
N ASP A 79 12.86 -21.03 -0.57
CA ASP A 79 13.26 -22.20 -1.34
C ASP A 79 12.06 -23.08 -1.74
N ARG A 80 11.14 -23.37 -0.82
CA ARG A 80 10.03 -24.30 -1.10
C ARG A 80 8.94 -23.69 -1.96
N VAL A 81 8.60 -22.42 -1.74
CA VAL A 81 7.48 -21.78 -2.43
C VAL A 81 7.96 -21.06 -3.69
N PHE A 82 9.12 -20.42 -3.61
CA PHE A 82 9.63 -19.56 -4.68
C PHE A 82 10.87 -20.15 -5.38
N GLU A 83 11.34 -21.35 -5.02
CA GLU A 83 12.52 -21.98 -5.64
C GLU A 83 13.75 -21.05 -5.62
N GLY A 84 13.94 -20.28 -4.55
CA GLY A 84 15.07 -19.37 -4.39
C GLY A 84 14.94 -18.04 -5.14
N ARG A 85 13.77 -17.74 -5.73
CA ARG A 85 13.57 -16.52 -6.54
C ARG A 85 13.27 -15.27 -5.71
N ASN A 86 12.78 -15.43 -4.49
CA ASN A 86 12.60 -14.34 -3.54
C ASN A 86 13.84 -14.20 -2.65
N THR A 87 13.94 -13.11 -1.90
CA THR A 87 15.05 -12.89 -0.95
C THR A 87 14.52 -12.93 0.49
N PRO A 88 15.09 -13.73 1.39
CA PRO A 88 14.75 -13.70 2.83
C PRO A 88 14.87 -12.29 3.41
N ALA A 89 13.90 -11.87 4.23
CA ALA A 89 13.87 -10.53 4.82
C ALA A 89 14.06 -10.56 6.34
N TYR A 90 15.15 -9.95 6.81
CA TYR A 90 15.49 -9.84 8.23
C TYR A 90 15.32 -8.42 8.80
N SER A 91 14.64 -7.56 8.06
CA SER A 91 14.33 -6.19 8.40
C SER A 91 13.07 -5.75 7.69
N MET A 92 12.35 -4.78 8.27
CA MET A 92 11.32 -4.06 7.54
C MET A 92 11.91 -3.06 6.56
N VAL A 93 13.15 -2.58 6.77
CA VAL A 93 13.79 -1.58 5.91
C VAL A 93 14.58 -2.30 4.80
N PRO A 94 14.35 -1.97 3.52
CA PRO A 94 15.15 -2.44 2.40
C PRO A 94 16.65 -2.20 2.57
N SER A 95 17.47 -3.20 2.22
CA SER A 95 18.92 -3.17 2.42
C SER A 95 19.67 -2.05 1.67
N ASP A 96 19.06 -1.50 0.61
CA ASP A 96 19.63 -0.44 -0.20
C ASP A 96 19.16 0.97 0.21
N TYR A 97 18.31 1.08 1.23
CA TYR A 97 17.95 2.36 1.81
C TYR A 97 18.97 2.86 2.84
N PRO A 98 19.03 4.20 3.05
CA PRO A 98 19.87 4.78 4.08
C PRO A 98 19.60 4.15 5.45
N TYR A 99 20.66 3.91 6.23
CA TYR A 99 20.56 3.43 7.62
C TYR A 99 19.91 2.05 7.81
N ALA A 100 19.79 1.24 6.76
CA ALA A 100 19.24 -0.11 6.84
C ALA A 100 20.09 -1.00 7.77
N THR A 101 19.41 -1.84 8.55
CA THR A 101 20.00 -2.83 9.48
C THR A 101 19.24 -4.16 9.36
N GLU A 102 19.80 -5.26 9.90
CA GLU A 102 19.18 -6.60 9.86
C GLU A 102 18.91 -7.16 11.27
N PRO A 103 18.07 -6.49 12.08
CA PRO A 103 17.98 -6.76 13.51
C PRO A 103 17.40 -8.15 13.84
N PHE A 104 16.57 -8.73 12.95
CA PHE A 104 16.07 -10.09 13.15
C PHE A 104 17.15 -11.14 12.90
N LEU A 105 18.05 -10.93 11.95
CA LEU A 105 19.18 -11.82 11.71
C LEU A 105 20.15 -11.77 12.89
N ASP A 106 20.44 -10.57 13.39
CA ASP A 106 21.32 -10.37 14.54
C ASP A 106 20.77 -11.04 15.81
N LYS A 107 19.44 -10.97 16.05
CA LYS A 107 18.81 -11.50 17.26
C LYS A 107 18.49 -12.99 17.20
N TYR A 108 17.94 -13.48 16.09
CA TYR A 108 17.40 -14.84 15.97
C TYR A 108 18.20 -15.74 15.02
N GLY A 109 19.20 -15.21 14.31
CA GLY A 109 19.85 -15.91 13.20
C GLY A 109 18.86 -16.19 12.07
N THR A 110 19.15 -17.22 11.27
CA THR A 110 18.22 -17.65 10.23
C THR A 110 17.01 -18.37 10.81
N ARG A 111 17.20 -19.10 11.91
CA ARG A 111 16.19 -19.84 12.69
C ARG A 111 16.78 -20.26 14.05
N ASP A 112 15.99 -20.16 15.13
CA ASP A 112 16.31 -20.73 16.45
C ASP A 112 15.10 -21.47 17.06
N LEU A 113 14.91 -22.72 16.62
CA LEU A 113 13.79 -23.56 17.07
C LEU A 113 13.88 -23.92 18.57
N GLU A 114 15.09 -23.99 19.13
CA GLU A 114 15.27 -24.33 20.55
C GLU A 114 14.90 -23.16 21.46
N LEU A 115 15.26 -21.93 21.07
CA LEU A 115 14.77 -20.72 21.73
C LEU A 115 13.24 -20.64 21.68
N ALA A 116 12.63 -20.88 20.51
CA ALA A 116 11.17 -20.87 20.37
C ALA A 116 10.49 -21.84 21.35
N LYS A 117 10.95 -23.11 21.41
CA LYS A 117 10.43 -24.11 22.35
C LYS A 117 10.62 -23.71 23.80
N LYS A 118 11.78 -23.13 24.13
CA LYS A 118 12.07 -22.65 25.49
C LYS A 118 11.10 -21.55 25.90
N LEU A 119 10.92 -20.51 25.07
CA LEU A 119 9.99 -19.41 25.34
C LEU A 119 8.56 -19.92 25.53
N LEU A 120 8.08 -20.80 24.65
CA LEU A 120 6.75 -21.40 24.75
C LEU A 120 6.58 -22.25 26.03
N THR A 121 7.60 -23.00 26.42
CA THR A 121 7.58 -23.80 27.66
C THR A 121 7.57 -22.90 28.90
N ASP A 122 8.37 -21.84 28.91
CA ASP A 122 8.42 -20.85 30.00
C ASP A 122 7.07 -20.13 30.19
N LEU A 123 6.32 -19.94 29.10
CA LEU A 123 4.93 -19.45 29.11
C LEU A 123 3.89 -20.50 29.54
N GLY A 124 4.32 -21.75 29.76
CA GLY A 124 3.48 -22.84 30.25
C GLY A 124 2.74 -23.62 29.17
N TYR A 125 3.10 -23.46 27.89
CA TYR A 125 2.58 -24.31 26.82
C TYR A 125 3.20 -25.71 26.86
N THR A 126 2.41 -26.71 26.53
CA THR A 126 2.81 -28.11 26.50
C THR A 126 2.18 -28.79 25.27
N ALA A 127 2.63 -29.99 24.92
CA ALA A 127 2.04 -30.73 23.80
C ALA A 127 0.52 -30.99 23.96
N ASP A 128 0.05 -31.16 25.20
CA ASP A 128 -1.38 -31.37 25.50
C ASP A 128 -2.17 -30.06 25.59
N LYS A 129 -1.48 -28.93 25.78
CA LYS A 129 -2.06 -27.59 25.84
C LYS A 129 -1.23 -26.64 24.96
N PRO A 130 -1.28 -26.81 23.63
CA PRO A 130 -0.53 -25.96 22.72
C PRO A 130 -1.14 -24.55 22.68
N PHE A 131 -0.34 -23.57 22.26
CA PHE A 131 -0.84 -22.27 21.86
C PHE A 131 -1.59 -22.39 20.53
N ASN A 132 -2.90 -22.09 20.53
CA ASN A 132 -3.73 -22.18 19.34
C ASN A 132 -4.14 -20.78 18.89
N PHE A 133 -3.98 -20.46 17.61
CA PHE A 133 -4.45 -19.19 17.04
C PHE A 133 -4.84 -19.34 15.56
N GLU A 134 -5.65 -18.40 15.07
CA GLU A 134 -6.01 -18.29 13.65
C GLU A 134 -4.99 -17.44 12.91
N LEU A 135 -4.58 -17.86 11.71
CA LEU A 135 -3.66 -17.11 10.86
C LEU A 135 -4.32 -16.86 9.51
N TRP A 136 -4.54 -15.59 9.19
CA TRP A 136 -5.35 -15.16 8.06
C TRP A 136 -4.51 -14.73 6.85
N TYR A 137 -5.02 -14.94 5.64
CA TYR A 137 -4.39 -14.47 4.40
C TYR A 137 -5.40 -14.17 3.28
N PRO A 138 -5.07 -13.25 2.35
CA PRO A 138 -5.83 -13.05 1.13
C PRO A 138 -5.28 -13.97 0.01
N PRO A 139 -6.06 -14.89 -0.57
CA PRO A 139 -5.54 -15.94 -1.44
C PRO A 139 -5.04 -15.44 -2.80
N GLU A 140 -5.55 -14.30 -3.29
CA GLU A 140 -5.27 -13.82 -4.66
C GLU A 140 -4.49 -12.49 -4.68
N HIS A 141 -4.63 -11.65 -3.65
CA HIS A 141 -4.11 -10.27 -3.66
C HIS A 141 -2.57 -10.19 -3.79
N TYR A 142 -1.86 -11.10 -3.11
CA TYR A 142 -0.39 -11.17 -3.13
C TYR A 142 0.15 -12.22 -4.09
N GLY A 143 -0.69 -12.70 -5.02
CA GLY A 143 -0.38 -13.79 -5.93
C GLY A 143 -0.81 -15.17 -5.41
N THR A 144 -0.91 -16.10 -6.34
CA THR A 144 -1.48 -17.45 -6.13
C THR A 144 -0.68 -18.33 -5.17
N THR A 145 0.58 -17.98 -4.90
CA THR A 145 1.48 -18.69 -3.98
C THR A 145 1.24 -18.34 -2.50
N THR A 146 0.36 -17.38 -2.19
CA THR A 146 0.12 -16.93 -0.81
C THR A 146 -0.31 -18.09 0.10
N ALA A 147 -1.20 -18.97 -0.37
CA ALA A 147 -1.64 -20.13 0.40
C ALA A 147 -0.49 -21.10 0.74
N ASP A 148 0.46 -21.29 -0.19
CA ASP A 148 1.62 -22.15 0.00
C ASP A 148 2.58 -21.56 1.06
N VAL A 149 2.80 -20.23 1.04
CA VAL A 149 3.56 -19.52 2.08
C VAL A 149 2.94 -19.78 3.46
N MET A 150 1.62 -19.60 3.59
CA MET A 150 0.94 -19.78 4.87
C MET A 150 1.01 -21.23 5.37
N GLN A 151 0.96 -22.20 4.44
CA GLN A 151 1.12 -23.62 4.77
C GLN A 151 2.53 -23.94 5.29
N VAL A 152 3.58 -23.38 4.68
CA VAL A 152 4.96 -23.55 5.17
C VAL A 152 5.14 -22.91 6.56
N ILE A 153 4.59 -21.71 6.77
CA ILE A 153 4.60 -21.04 8.08
C ILE A 153 3.92 -21.92 9.13
N LYS A 154 2.72 -22.44 8.85
CA LYS A 154 2.00 -23.36 9.73
C LYS A 154 2.85 -24.59 10.08
N GLU A 155 3.47 -25.23 9.09
CA GLU A 155 4.32 -26.41 9.32
C GLU A 155 5.50 -26.10 10.25
N GLN A 156 6.20 -24.99 10.03
CA GLN A 156 7.35 -24.59 10.84
C GLN A 156 6.96 -24.25 12.28
N LEU A 157 5.81 -23.61 12.50
CA LEU A 157 5.31 -23.31 13.83
C LEU A 157 4.84 -24.56 14.57
N GLU A 158 4.14 -25.46 13.89
CA GLU A 158 3.67 -26.74 14.47
C GLU A 158 4.83 -27.72 14.74
N GLU A 159 5.98 -27.58 14.06
CA GLU A 159 7.21 -28.33 14.33
C GLU A 159 7.72 -28.13 15.77
N THR A 160 7.35 -27.02 16.43
CA THR A 160 7.65 -26.81 17.86
C THR A 160 7.01 -27.88 18.76
N GLY A 161 5.90 -28.50 18.31
CA GLY A 161 5.06 -29.37 19.11
C GLY A 161 4.26 -28.63 20.20
N LEU A 162 4.35 -27.29 20.26
CA LEU A 162 3.78 -26.44 21.30
C LEU A 162 2.82 -25.37 20.72
N ILE A 163 2.79 -25.22 19.40
CA ILE A 163 1.89 -24.32 18.67
C ILE A 163 0.97 -25.15 17.76
N LYS A 164 -0.25 -24.66 17.56
CA LYS A 164 -1.18 -25.12 16.53
C LYS A 164 -1.78 -23.94 15.80
N VAL A 165 -1.78 -23.99 14.47
CA VAL A 165 -2.23 -22.88 13.61
C VAL A 165 -3.48 -23.28 12.85
N ASP A 166 -4.51 -22.44 12.87
CA ASP A 166 -5.71 -22.60 12.03
C ASP A 166 -5.67 -21.59 10.88
N LEU A 167 -5.43 -22.05 9.66
CA LEU A 167 -5.36 -21.16 8.49
C LEU A 167 -6.76 -20.72 8.06
N LYS A 168 -6.92 -19.41 7.86
CA LYS A 168 -8.16 -18.78 7.41
C LYS A 168 -7.89 -17.88 6.22
N SER A 169 -8.89 -17.69 5.36
CA SER A 169 -8.74 -16.85 4.17
C SER A 169 -9.97 -15.99 3.91
N GLN A 170 -9.77 -14.78 3.39
CA GLN A 170 -10.81 -13.86 2.94
C GLN A 170 -10.40 -13.19 1.62
N ASN A 171 -11.37 -12.73 0.84
CA ASN A 171 -11.07 -11.84 -0.29
C ASN A 171 -10.52 -10.49 0.23
N TRP A 172 -9.77 -9.75 -0.60
CA TRP A 172 -9.06 -8.54 -0.17
C TRP A 172 -9.95 -7.49 0.49
N ALA A 173 -11.13 -7.20 -0.07
CA ALA A 173 -12.02 -6.18 0.49
C ALA A 173 -12.50 -6.55 1.90
N GLU A 174 -12.96 -7.79 2.09
CA GLU A 174 -13.37 -8.29 3.41
C GLU A 174 -12.19 -8.39 4.39
N TYR A 175 -11.00 -8.72 3.87
CA TYR A 175 -9.78 -8.84 4.65
C TYR A 175 -9.34 -7.49 5.23
N VAL A 176 -9.36 -6.43 4.41
CA VAL A 176 -9.11 -5.05 4.85
C VAL A 176 -10.09 -4.61 5.91
N ASP A 177 -11.39 -4.77 5.67
CA ASP A 177 -12.43 -4.46 6.66
C ASP A 177 -12.22 -5.20 7.99
N SER A 178 -11.71 -6.44 7.93
CA SER A 178 -11.51 -7.29 9.10
C SER A 178 -10.29 -6.86 9.93
N PHE A 179 -9.14 -6.57 9.30
CA PHE A 179 -7.95 -6.16 10.07
C PHE A 179 -8.05 -4.73 10.59
N VAL A 180 -8.64 -3.80 9.83
CA VAL A 180 -8.89 -2.41 10.30
C VAL A 180 -9.85 -2.42 11.48
N ALA A 181 -10.85 -3.31 11.47
CA ALA A 181 -11.75 -3.49 12.60
C ALA A 181 -11.14 -4.29 13.78
N GLY A 182 -9.86 -4.65 13.71
CA GLY A 182 -9.15 -5.38 14.76
C GLY A 182 -9.63 -6.83 14.97
N LYS A 183 -10.29 -7.45 13.98
CA LYS A 183 -10.92 -8.78 14.12
C LYS A 183 -9.98 -9.94 13.86
N LEU A 184 -8.82 -9.70 13.26
CA LEU A 184 -7.86 -10.74 12.92
C LEU A 184 -6.77 -10.80 14.00
N PRO A 185 -6.52 -11.98 14.62
CA PRO A 185 -5.47 -12.11 15.64
C PRO A 185 -4.06 -12.03 15.04
N ALA A 186 -3.83 -12.70 13.92
CA ALA A 186 -2.59 -12.60 13.15
C ALA A 186 -2.87 -12.86 11.67
N PHE A 187 -2.12 -12.17 10.80
CA PHE A 187 -2.42 -12.14 9.38
C PHE A 187 -1.20 -11.68 8.56
N ILE A 188 -1.17 -11.94 7.26
CA ILE A 188 -0.08 -11.53 6.36
C ILE A 188 -0.42 -10.24 5.60
N LEU A 189 0.54 -9.35 5.44
CA LEU A 189 0.46 -8.19 4.56
C LEU A 189 1.71 -8.07 3.69
N GLY A 190 1.62 -7.17 2.71
CA GLY A 190 2.74 -6.73 1.90
C GLY A 190 2.84 -5.20 1.88
N TRP A 191 4.06 -4.69 1.68
CA TRP A 191 4.35 -3.25 1.63
C TRP A 191 5.24 -2.90 0.46
N PHE A 192 4.99 -1.74 -0.13
CA PHE A 192 5.78 -1.11 -1.19
C PHE A 192 6.17 0.29 -0.72
N PRO A 193 7.28 0.87 -1.19
CA PRO A 193 7.72 2.17 -0.71
C PRO A 193 6.79 3.27 -1.20
N ASP A 194 6.34 4.13 -0.29
CA ASP A 194 5.68 5.39 -0.66
C ASP A 194 6.74 6.44 -1.04
N PHE A 195 7.83 6.49 -0.27
CA PHE A 195 8.96 7.39 -0.47
C PHE A 195 10.25 6.78 0.09
N VAL A 196 11.41 7.32 -0.34
CA VAL A 196 12.73 6.77 -0.01
C VAL A 196 13.21 7.31 1.35
N ASP A 197 12.76 6.69 2.45
CA ASP A 197 13.26 6.91 3.80
C ASP A 197 12.88 5.73 4.73
N PRO A 198 13.70 5.34 5.71
CA PRO A 198 13.35 4.27 6.65
C PRO A 198 12.07 4.53 7.47
N ASP A 199 11.68 5.80 7.67
CA ASP A 199 10.43 6.14 8.36
C ASP A 199 9.21 5.46 7.69
N ASN A 200 9.20 5.39 6.35
CA ASN A 200 8.14 4.74 5.58
C ASN A 200 8.00 3.24 5.84
N TRP A 201 9.03 2.61 6.40
CA TRP A 201 9.10 1.16 6.65
C TRP A 201 8.97 0.80 8.12
N LEU A 202 8.90 1.78 9.02
CA LEU A 202 8.93 1.56 10.46
C LEU A 202 7.73 2.21 11.14
N THR A 203 7.52 3.51 10.89
CA THR A 203 6.49 4.31 11.57
C THR A 203 5.06 3.80 11.32
N PRO A 204 4.67 3.38 10.09
CA PRO A 204 3.33 2.83 9.83
C PRO A 204 2.99 1.57 10.63
N PHE A 205 3.98 0.85 11.16
CA PHE A 205 3.79 -0.44 11.83
C PHE A 205 4.09 -0.38 13.33
N ALA A 206 4.96 0.54 13.75
CA ALA A 206 5.50 0.57 15.10
C ALA A 206 5.20 1.86 15.87
N SER A 207 4.57 2.87 15.26
CA SER A 207 4.10 4.04 15.99
C SER A 207 2.70 3.83 16.56
N CYS A 208 2.42 4.39 17.75
CA CYS A 208 1.09 4.31 18.36
C CYS A 208 0.00 4.97 17.50
N LEU A 209 0.38 5.96 16.67
CA LEU A 209 -0.56 6.70 15.83
C LEU A 209 -0.95 5.92 14.57
N GLN A 210 0.00 5.31 13.87
CA GLN A 210 -0.21 4.76 12.52
C GLN A 210 -0.29 3.23 12.49
N SER A 211 0.21 2.52 13.50
CA SER A 211 0.08 1.05 13.57
C SER A 211 -1.37 0.53 13.50
N PRO A 212 -2.40 1.23 13.99
CA PRO A 212 -3.79 0.79 13.84
C PRO A 212 -4.27 0.74 12.39
N ASP A 213 -3.77 1.63 11.52
CA ASP A 213 -4.18 1.68 10.10
C ASP A 213 -3.80 0.39 9.35
N ASN A 214 -2.77 -0.31 9.84
CA ASN A 214 -2.30 -1.59 9.33
C ASN A 214 -2.77 -2.80 10.17
N GLY A 215 -3.71 -2.59 11.11
CA GLY A 215 -4.24 -3.63 11.99
C GLY A 215 -3.23 -4.23 12.98
N VAL A 216 -2.04 -3.62 13.12
CA VAL A 216 -1.01 -4.05 14.07
C VAL A 216 -1.42 -3.68 15.49
N ASN A 217 -2.00 -2.48 15.66
CA ASN A 217 -2.43 -1.92 16.94
C ASN A 217 -1.35 -1.88 18.04
N TYR A 218 -0.07 -1.95 17.65
CA TYR A 218 1.06 -1.88 18.56
C TYR A 218 1.29 -0.46 19.07
N CYS A 219 1.59 -0.33 20.36
CA CYS A 219 1.96 0.96 20.93
C CYS A 219 3.00 0.81 22.04
N ASN A 220 4.19 1.37 21.82
CA ASN A 220 5.25 1.44 22.82
C ASN A 220 5.82 2.87 22.85
N PRO A 221 5.70 3.60 23.98
CA PRO A 221 6.18 4.99 24.08
C PRO A 221 7.66 5.18 23.77
N ALA A 222 8.51 4.19 24.08
CA ALA A 222 9.94 4.26 23.79
C ALA A 222 10.21 4.16 22.27
N MET A 223 9.43 3.33 21.57
CA MET A 223 9.48 3.24 20.11
C MET A 223 9.02 4.56 19.47
N ASP A 224 7.91 5.14 19.93
CA ASP A 224 7.40 6.44 19.45
C ASP A 224 8.42 7.56 19.62
N GLU A 225 9.11 7.62 20.77
CA GLU A 225 10.15 8.60 21.03
C GLU A 225 11.32 8.43 20.04
N LEU A 226 11.78 7.20 19.83
CA LEU A 226 12.87 6.89 18.90
C LEU A 226 12.50 7.24 17.46
N LEU A 227 11.33 6.82 16.97
CA LEU A 227 10.83 7.12 15.63
C LEU A 227 10.73 8.62 15.41
N THR A 228 10.10 9.34 16.35
CA THR A 228 9.96 10.81 16.27
C THR A 228 11.33 11.49 16.25
N LYS A 229 12.26 11.04 17.09
CA LYS A 229 13.61 11.61 17.14
C LYS A 229 14.39 11.33 15.86
N ALA A 230 14.30 10.12 15.29
CA ALA A 230 14.95 9.77 14.03
C ALA A 230 14.39 10.59 12.85
N ALA A 231 13.07 10.76 12.79
CA ALA A 231 12.38 11.55 11.77
C ALA A 231 12.74 13.05 11.82
N THR A 232 13.09 13.55 13.02
CA THR A 232 13.40 14.97 13.27
C THR A 232 14.90 15.30 13.31
N THR A 233 15.75 14.28 13.23
CA THR A 233 17.20 14.43 13.20
C THR A 233 17.65 14.56 11.74
N PRO A 234 18.51 15.54 11.39
CA PRO A 234 19.11 15.63 10.05
C PRO A 234 19.90 14.39 9.67
N ASP A 235 20.12 14.18 8.38
CA ASP A 235 20.93 13.07 7.89
C ASP A 235 22.35 13.07 8.46
N GLY A 236 22.84 11.89 8.83
CA GLY A 236 24.17 11.70 9.39
C GLY A 236 24.25 10.63 10.49
N PRO A 237 25.40 10.53 11.18
CA PRO A 237 25.67 9.44 12.13
C PRO A 237 24.72 9.37 13.32
N ASP A 238 24.20 10.51 13.78
CA ASP A 238 23.25 10.55 14.90
C ASP A 238 21.91 9.92 14.49
N ARG A 239 21.44 10.18 13.26
CA ARG A 239 20.23 9.57 12.69
C ARG A 239 20.42 8.08 12.44
N GLU A 240 21.58 7.68 11.92
CA GLU A 240 21.96 6.27 11.75
C GLU A 240 21.92 5.50 13.08
N ALA A 241 22.49 6.07 14.14
CA ALA A 241 22.48 5.45 15.47
C ALA A 241 21.06 5.30 16.04
N LEU A 242 20.15 6.23 15.73
CA LEU A 242 18.73 6.12 16.12
C LEU A 242 18.04 4.98 15.37
N TYR A 243 18.23 4.85 14.05
CA TYR A 243 17.65 3.74 13.30
C TYR A 243 18.19 2.37 13.71
N LYS A 244 19.46 2.30 14.13
CA LYS A 244 20.01 1.08 14.75
C LYS A 244 19.27 0.73 16.06
N GLN A 245 19.03 1.70 16.94
CA GLN A 245 18.27 1.49 18.18
C GLN A 245 16.82 1.10 17.91
N ILE A 246 16.20 1.72 16.91
CA ILE A 246 14.84 1.36 16.45
C ILE A 246 14.83 -0.09 15.99
N GLY A 247 15.76 -0.49 15.11
CA GLY A 247 15.86 -1.86 14.61
C GLY A 247 16.02 -2.90 15.73
N GLU A 248 16.93 -2.63 16.68
CA GLU A 248 17.14 -3.49 17.87
C GLU A 248 15.84 -3.64 18.69
N LEU A 249 15.16 -2.53 19.00
CA LEU A 249 13.88 -2.57 19.73
C LEU A 249 12.77 -3.23 18.90
N TYR A 250 12.79 -3.10 17.58
CA TYR A 250 11.81 -3.70 16.68
C TYR A 250 11.92 -5.23 16.68
N ALA A 251 13.15 -5.77 16.58
CA ALA A 251 13.36 -7.22 16.71
C ALA A 251 13.12 -7.71 18.14
N ASP A 252 13.21 -6.83 19.14
CA ASP A 252 12.88 -7.14 20.52
C ASP A 252 11.38 -7.28 20.75
N GLU A 253 10.59 -6.31 20.30
CA GLU A 253 9.14 -6.23 20.54
C GLU A 253 8.32 -6.99 19.49
N VAL A 254 8.90 -7.19 18.30
CA VAL A 254 8.32 -7.88 17.13
C VAL A 254 6.90 -7.37 16.78
N PRO A 255 6.69 -6.06 16.54
CA PRO A 255 5.36 -5.56 16.18
C PRO A 255 4.87 -6.19 14.87
N THR A 256 5.78 -6.41 13.91
CA THR A 256 5.57 -7.26 12.73
C THR A 256 6.80 -8.13 12.52
N LEU A 257 6.65 -9.18 11.70
CA LEU A 257 7.73 -10.10 11.36
C LEU A 257 7.99 -10.07 9.84
N PRO A 258 9.10 -9.46 9.36
CA PRO A 258 9.46 -9.50 7.95
C PRO A 258 9.73 -10.95 7.52
N LEU A 259 9.28 -11.37 6.34
CA LEU A 259 9.41 -12.73 5.83
C LEU A 259 10.36 -12.79 4.64
N PHE A 260 10.02 -12.11 3.54
CA PHE A 260 10.81 -12.10 2.32
C PHE A 260 10.50 -10.86 1.46
N TRP A 261 11.49 -10.47 0.66
CA TRP A 261 11.39 -9.51 -0.43
C TRP A 261 11.02 -10.24 -1.71
N GLU A 262 10.04 -9.71 -2.42
CA GLU A 262 9.66 -10.13 -3.76
C GLU A 262 10.36 -9.25 -4.79
N PRO A 263 11.13 -9.82 -5.74
CA PRO A 263 11.63 -9.06 -6.86
C PRO A 263 10.49 -8.71 -7.81
N GLU A 264 10.62 -7.56 -8.48
CA GLU A 264 9.80 -7.21 -9.62
C GLU A 264 10.54 -7.53 -10.93
N PHE A 265 9.78 -7.78 -11.99
CA PHE A 265 10.35 -8.08 -13.30
C PHE A 265 9.75 -7.16 -14.35
N ILE A 266 10.62 -6.64 -15.22
CA ILE A 266 10.21 -5.99 -16.45
C ILE A 266 10.74 -6.80 -17.62
N THR A 267 9.86 -7.18 -18.53
CA THR A 267 10.24 -7.86 -19.78
C THR A 267 9.92 -6.95 -20.94
N TYR A 268 10.84 -6.80 -21.87
CA TYR A 268 10.64 -5.92 -23.02
C TYR A 268 11.30 -6.48 -24.27
N ARG A 269 10.75 -6.07 -25.41
CA ARG A 269 11.26 -6.49 -26.73
C ARG A 269 12.57 -5.79 -27.06
N ASN A 270 13.45 -6.49 -27.77
CA ASN A 270 14.70 -5.92 -28.26
C ASN A 270 14.44 -4.62 -29.04
N GLY A 271 15.26 -3.63 -28.73
CA GLY A 271 15.17 -2.31 -29.34
C GLY A 271 14.31 -1.32 -28.56
N VAL A 272 13.62 -1.73 -27.49
CA VAL A 272 13.12 -0.80 -26.46
C VAL A 272 14.30 -0.32 -25.62
N GLU A 273 14.37 1.00 -25.38
CA GLU A 273 15.39 1.66 -24.57
C GLU A 273 14.75 2.59 -23.55
N GLY A 274 15.54 3.05 -22.56
CA GLY A 274 15.12 4.09 -21.62
C GLY A 274 14.36 3.56 -20.40
N ILE A 275 14.29 2.24 -20.19
CA ILE A 275 13.78 1.63 -18.98
C ILE A 275 14.75 1.95 -17.84
N LYS A 276 14.24 2.64 -16.81
CA LYS A 276 15.00 3.12 -15.67
C LYS A 276 14.13 3.04 -14.42
N ILE A 277 14.31 1.98 -13.65
CA ILE A 277 13.54 1.73 -12.42
C ILE A 277 14.54 1.42 -11.29
N SER A 278 14.34 2.07 -10.14
CA SER A 278 15.15 1.93 -8.93
C SER A 278 14.26 1.56 -7.74
N SER A 279 14.83 1.53 -6.54
CA SER A 279 14.09 1.38 -5.29
C SER A 279 13.24 2.60 -4.92
N ALA A 280 13.28 3.70 -5.67
CA ALA A 280 12.23 4.73 -5.61
C ALA A 280 10.90 4.26 -6.24
N PHE A 281 10.94 3.12 -6.95
CA PHE A 281 9.80 2.44 -7.54
C PHE A 281 8.97 3.34 -8.49
N GLU A 282 9.68 4.07 -9.36
CA GLU A 282 9.07 4.91 -10.40
C GLU A 282 9.39 4.37 -11.80
N PHE A 283 8.36 4.14 -12.60
CA PHE A 283 8.52 3.85 -14.01
C PHE A 283 8.13 5.07 -14.87
N ASN A 284 9.13 5.86 -15.25
CA ASN A 284 8.91 7.05 -16.07
C ASN A 284 8.87 6.68 -17.56
N TYR A 285 7.84 7.14 -18.28
CA TYR A 285 7.68 6.79 -19.70
C TYR A 285 8.39 7.74 -20.67
N TYR A 286 8.60 9.00 -20.27
CA TYR A 286 9.18 10.02 -21.14
C TYR A 286 10.59 9.69 -21.68
N PRO A 287 11.46 8.94 -20.95
CA PRO A 287 12.77 8.55 -21.46
C PRO A 287 12.72 7.40 -22.47
N LEU A 288 11.60 6.66 -22.54
CA LEU A 288 11.45 5.47 -23.37
C LEU A 288 11.64 5.82 -24.84
N SER A 289 12.39 4.99 -25.55
CA SER A 289 12.62 5.13 -26.99
C SER A 289 12.73 3.79 -27.68
N PHE A 290 12.70 3.84 -29.01
CA PHE A 290 13.03 2.71 -29.86
C PHE A 290 14.36 2.96 -30.57
N THR A 291 15.20 1.92 -30.64
CA THR A 291 16.33 1.86 -31.57
C THR A 291 15.85 1.96 -33.03
N ALA A 292 16.76 2.30 -33.94
CA ALA A 292 16.42 2.51 -35.36
C ALA A 292 15.89 1.25 -36.06
N ASP A 293 16.29 0.06 -35.61
CA ASP A 293 15.91 -1.25 -36.17
C ASP A 293 14.81 -1.97 -35.36
N ALA A 294 14.30 -1.33 -34.30
CA ALA A 294 13.20 -1.86 -33.51
C ALA A 294 11.96 -2.14 -34.37
N LYS A 295 11.18 -3.14 -33.95
CA LYS A 295 9.88 -3.47 -34.54
C LYS A 295 8.79 -3.35 -33.46
N PRO A 296 8.29 -2.13 -33.20
CA PRO A 296 7.26 -1.89 -32.20
C PRO A 296 6.02 -2.73 -32.44
N ALA A 297 5.35 -3.17 -31.38
CA ALA A 297 4.08 -3.90 -31.41
C ALA A 297 2.98 -3.09 -32.12
N SER A 298 3.02 -1.77 -31.97
CA SER A 298 2.12 -0.83 -32.66
C SER A 298 2.39 -0.70 -34.17
N GLY A 299 3.55 -1.19 -34.65
CA GLY A 299 4.06 -0.94 -35.99
C GLY A 299 4.62 0.47 -36.21
N LYS A 300 4.67 1.32 -35.19
CA LYS A 300 5.16 2.71 -35.27
C LYS A 300 6.11 3.03 -34.12
N THR A 301 7.21 3.73 -34.40
CA THR A 301 8.21 4.12 -33.39
C THR A 301 7.77 5.29 -32.51
N ASP A 302 6.60 5.88 -32.76
CA ASP A 302 6.01 6.95 -31.95
C ASP A 302 4.98 6.42 -30.93
N THR A 303 4.76 5.11 -30.88
CA THR A 303 3.75 4.46 -30.04
C THR A 303 4.32 3.23 -29.36
N ILE A 304 4.33 3.21 -28.02
CA ILE A 304 4.73 2.05 -27.23
C ILE A 304 3.51 1.43 -26.53
N ILE A 305 3.49 0.09 -26.45
CA ILE A 305 2.43 -0.64 -25.77
C ILE A 305 3.01 -1.34 -24.54
N ILE A 306 2.55 -0.95 -23.37
CA ILE A 306 2.93 -1.51 -22.07
C ILE A 306 1.77 -2.39 -21.60
N GLY A 307 2.04 -3.64 -21.21
CA GLY A 307 1.08 -4.51 -20.55
C GLY A 307 1.37 -4.58 -19.05
N THR A 308 0.31 -4.62 -18.24
CA THR A 308 0.37 -4.85 -16.78
C THR A 308 -0.83 -5.70 -16.34
N THR A 309 -0.74 -6.39 -15.20
CA THR A 309 -1.92 -7.00 -14.55
C THR A 309 -2.51 -6.13 -13.44
N ASP A 310 -1.98 -4.92 -13.23
CA ASP A 310 -2.56 -4.00 -12.27
C ASP A 310 -3.89 -3.45 -12.72
N GLU A 311 -4.62 -2.94 -11.74
CA GLU A 311 -5.87 -2.23 -11.97
C GLU A 311 -5.74 -0.78 -11.52
N VAL A 312 -6.50 0.08 -12.19
CA VAL A 312 -6.68 1.46 -11.75
C VAL A 312 -7.78 1.49 -10.69
N ASN A 313 -7.47 1.96 -9.48
CA ASN A 313 -8.44 2.11 -8.40
C ASN A 313 -8.95 3.55 -8.31
N SER A 314 -8.06 4.52 -8.47
CA SER A 314 -8.39 5.95 -8.52
C SER A 314 -7.28 6.72 -9.25
N LEU A 315 -7.64 7.69 -10.09
CA LEU A 315 -6.70 8.61 -10.74
C LEU A 315 -6.80 10.03 -10.16
N ASP A 316 -7.44 10.17 -9.01
CA ASP A 316 -7.43 11.40 -8.23
C ASP A 316 -6.26 11.38 -7.25
N ALA A 317 -5.32 12.31 -7.41
CA ALA A 317 -4.13 12.41 -6.56
C ALA A 317 -4.44 12.53 -5.06
N GLN A 318 -5.65 12.95 -4.68
CA GLN A 318 -6.05 13.10 -3.27
C GLN A 318 -6.79 11.87 -2.72
N ASP A 319 -6.91 10.80 -3.50
CA ASP A 319 -7.59 9.56 -3.13
C ASP A 319 -6.76 8.30 -3.46
N ALA A 320 -6.07 8.29 -4.60
CA ALA A 320 -5.31 7.15 -5.08
C ALA A 320 -4.17 6.74 -4.16
N TYR A 321 -4.08 5.46 -3.76
CA TYR A 321 -2.95 4.90 -3.00
C TYR A 321 -2.23 3.76 -3.72
N ALA A 322 -2.86 3.14 -4.73
CA ALA A 322 -2.24 1.99 -5.41
C ALA A 322 -1.02 2.42 -6.24
N THR A 323 0.00 1.56 -6.31
CA THR A 323 1.23 1.86 -7.06
C THR A 323 0.95 2.22 -8.52
N HIS A 324 0.08 1.45 -9.19
CA HIS A 324 -0.26 1.70 -10.60
C HIS A 324 -0.97 3.04 -10.79
N ASP A 325 -1.86 3.40 -9.86
CA ASP A 325 -2.49 4.72 -9.88
C ASP A 325 -1.45 5.84 -9.78
N TRP A 326 -0.48 5.71 -8.86
CA TRP A 326 0.61 6.66 -8.70
C TRP A 326 1.52 6.72 -9.91
N GLU A 327 1.77 5.59 -10.58
CA GLU A 327 2.52 5.53 -11.83
C GLU A 327 1.84 6.38 -12.92
N ILE A 328 0.51 6.25 -13.09
CA ILE A 328 -0.25 7.06 -14.05
C ILE A 328 -0.28 8.53 -13.64
N ILE A 329 -0.55 8.84 -12.38
CA ILE A 329 -0.62 10.21 -11.85
C ILE A 329 0.74 10.93 -12.03
N LYS A 330 1.86 10.24 -11.78
CA LYS A 330 3.21 10.81 -11.96
C LYS A 330 3.64 10.92 -13.42
N ASN A 331 3.13 10.07 -14.31
CA ASN A 331 3.38 10.21 -15.76
C ASN A 331 2.47 11.25 -16.44
N THR A 332 1.36 11.63 -15.80
CA THR A 332 0.42 12.66 -16.31
C THR A 332 0.50 14.01 -15.58
N GLY A 333 1.17 14.06 -14.43
CA GLY A 333 1.40 15.25 -13.62
C GLY A 333 2.87 15.46 -13.26
N MET A 334 3.12 16.41 -12.35
CA MET A 334 4.42 16.60 -11.71
C MET A 334 4.19 16.95 -10.23
N PRO A 335 4.84 16.24 -9.29
CA PRO A 335 4.92 16.71 -7.92
C PRO A 335 5.86 17.93 -7.83
N LEU A 336 6.07 18.47 -6.63
CA LEU A 336 7.04 19.56 -6.43
C LEU A 336 8.47 19.10 -6.71
N LEU A 337 8.81 17.92 -6.20
CA LEU A 337 10.07 17.21 -6.45
C LEU A 337 9.79 15.88 -7.16
N THR A 338 10.83 15.21 -7.63
CA THR A 338 10.75 13.86 -8.22
C THR A 338 12.11 13.18 -8.04
N TYR A 339 12.23 11.92 -8.43
CA TYR A 339 13.51 11.23 -8.46
C TYR A 339 14.09 11.27 -9.88
N GLU A 340 15.41 11.42 -9.99
CA GLU A 340 16.08 11.21 -11.26
C GLU A 340 15.83 9.75 -11.72
N PRO A 341 15.33 9.51 -12.95
CA PRO A 341 14.90 8.18 -13.37
C PRO A 341 15.97 7.11 -13.16
N GLY A 342 15.60 6.01 -12.52
CA GLY A 342 16.51 4.90 -12.21
C GLY A 342 17.45 5.16 -11.04
N THR A 343 17.18 6.18 -10.21
CA THR A 343 17.96 6.47 -8.99
C THR A 343 17.02 6.75 -7.81
N THR A 344 17.58 6.98 -6.62
CA THR A 344 16.88 7.52 -5.45
C THR A 344 17.23 8.99 -5.20
N ASN A 345 17.85 9.66 -6.18
CA ASN A 345 18.29 11.05 -6.06
C ASN A 345 17.12 12.01 -6.32
N LEU A 346 16.76 12.82 -5.32
CA LEU A 346 15.71 13.82 -5.45
C LEU A 346 16.16 15.02 -6.28
N ILE A 347 15.32 15.42 -7.22
CA ILE A 347 15.53 16.57 -8.10
C ILE A 347 14.26 17.45 -8.19
N PRO A 348 14.40 18.74 -8.55
CA PRO A 348 13.24 19.61 -8.75
C PRO A 348 12.36 19.19 -9.93
N ALA A 349 11.04 19.08 -9.70
CA ALA A 349 10.03 18.78 -10.72
C ALA A 349 9.24 20.05 -11.09
N ALA A 350 8.07 20.29 -10.49
CA ALA A 350 7.35 21.55 -10.69
C ALA A 350 8.00 22.72 -9.94
N ALA A 351 8.75 22.44 -8.86
CA ALA A 351 9.60 23.43 -8.21
C ALA A 351 10.82 23.77 -9.10
N ALA A 352 11.27 25.02 -9.06
CA ALA A 352 12.45 25.50 -9.76
C ALA A 352 13.75 24.95 -9.14
N ASP A 353 13.76 24.82 -7.82
CA ASP A 353 14.89 24.37 -7.01
C ASP A 353 14.40 23.51 -5.84
N LEU A 354 15.34 22.92 -5.09
CA LEU A 354 15.03 22.31 -3.78
C LEU A 354 14.48 23.38 -2.81
N PRO A 355 13.61 22.99 -1.86
CA PRO A 355 12.96 23.95 -0.98
C PRO A 355 13.96 24.68 -0.07
N LYS A 356 13.65 25.94 0.22
CA LYS A 356 14.29 26.63 1.35
C LYS A 356 13.64 26.15 2.65
N VAL A 357 14.46 25.59 3.54
CA VAL A 357 14.02 25.11 4.86
C VAL A 357 14.33 26.16 5.93
N SER A 358 13.41 26.39 6.86
CA SER A 358 13.64 27.24 8.04
C SER A 358 14.63 26.61 9.02
N GLU A 359 15.26 27.43 9.88
CA GLU A 359 16.25 26.94 10.86
C GLU A 359 15.68 25.92 11.86
N ASP A 360 14.38 26.02 12.17
CA ASP A 360 13.66 25.07 13.02
C ASP A 360 13.18 23.81 12.28
N GLY A 361 13.41 23.71 10.96
CA GLY A 361 12.98 22.59 10.13
C GLY A 361 11.46 22.47 9.92
N LEU A 362 10.66 23.45 10.38
CA LEU A 362 9.20 23.37 10.32
C LEU A 362 8.59 23.92 9.03
N THR A 363 9.31 24.78 8.30
CA THR A 363 8.78 25.48 7.14
C THR A 363 9.60 25.16 5.89
N TYR A 364 8.93 24.66 4.86
CA TYR A 364 9.49 24.37 3.55
C TYR A 364 8.87 25.29 2.50
N THR A 365 9.69 26.14 1.91
CA THR A 365 9.26 27.10 0.87
C THR A 365 9.75 26.64 -0.48
N PHE A 366 8.81 26.34 -1.39
CA PHE A 366 9.09 26.01 -2.78
C PHE A 366 8.76 27.19 -3.68
N THR A 367 9.63 27.44 -4.65
CA THR A 367 9.37 28.36 -5.76
C THR A 367 9.05 27.54 -7.00
N LEU A 368 7.92 27.79 -7.64
CA LEU A 368 7.47 27.10 -8.84
C LEU A 368 8.24 27.56 -10.08
N LYS A 369 8.40 26.65 -11.05
CA LYS A 369 8.93 26.96 -12.39
C LYS A 369 8.04 27.94 -13.14
N ASP A 370 8.67 28.71 -14.01
CA ASP A 370 7.97 29.63 -14.91
C ASP A 370 7.23 28.87 -16.02
N GLY A 371 6.05 29.35 -16.38
CA GLY A 371 5.31 28.84 -17.54
C GLY A 371 4.60 27.50 -17.34
N LEU A 372 4.46 27.02 -16.10
CA LEU A 372 3.66 25.83 -15.79
C LEU A 372 2.22 26.02 -16.26
N LYS A 373 1.72 25.03 -17.01
CA LYS A 373 0.36 24.98 -17.54
C LYS A 373 -0.14 23.56 -17.53
N PHE A 374 -1.43 23.40 -17.25
CA PHE A 374 -2.17 22.18 -17.55
C PHE A 374 -2.18 21.93 -19.07
N ALA A 375 -2.49 20.70 -19.48
CA ALA A 375 -2.48 20.34 -20.89
C ALA A 375 -3.57 21.08 -21.72
N ASP A 376 -4.60 21.61 -21.06
CA ASP A 376 -5.61 22.51 -21.66
C ASP A 376 -5.12 23.95 -21.88
N GLY A 377 -3.93 24.30 -21.36
CA GLY A 377 -3.31 25.61 -21.45
C GLY A 377 -3.57 26.53 -20.25
N THR A 378 -4.41 26.11 -19.29
CA THR A 378 -4.68 26.84 -18.05
C THR A 378 -3.38 27.00 -17.25
N PRO A 379 -2.97 28.23 -16.87
CA PRO A 379 -1.78 28.45 -16.06
C PRO A 379 -1.88 27.78 -14.68
N VAL A 380 -0.77 27.21 -14.21
CA VAL A 380 -0.65 26.67 -12.86
C VAL A 380 0.09 27.67 -11.96
N THR A 381 -0.42 27.82 -10.74
CA THR A 381 0.14 28.69 -9.71
C THR A 381 0.21 27.96 -8.37
N SER A 382 0.87 28.56 -7.39
CA SER A 382 0.87 28.08 -6.00
C SER A 382 -0.53 27.90 -5.39
N ALA A 383 -1.54 28.62 -5.91
CA ALA A 383 -2.93 28.46 -5.48
C ALA A 383 -3.48 27.07 -5.82
N ASP A 384 -2.97 26.41 -6.87
CA ASP A 384 -3.38 25.04 -7.22
C ASP A 384 -2.84 24.01 -6.22
N TYR A 385 -1.64 24.24 -5.66
CA TYR A 385 -1.09 23.44 -4.57
C TYR A 385 -1.83 23.67 -3.25
N LEU A 386 -2.19 24.91 -2.94
CA LEU A 386 -3.06 25.22 -1.82
C LEU A 386 -4.44 24.54 -1.97
N ARG A 387 -4.99 24.51 -3.19
CA ARG A 387 -6.24 23.81 -3.48
C ARG A 387 -6.09 22.30 -3.34
N ALA A 388 -4.97 21.70 -3.74
CA ALA A 388 -4.69 20.29 -3.49
C ALA A 388 -4.67 19.99 -1.98
N TRP A 389 -4.04 20.86 -1.16
CA TRP A 389 -4.12 20.76 0.30
C TRP A 389 -5.54 20.89 0.84
N GLN A 390 -6.39 21.76 0.28
CA GLN A 390 -7.80 21.84 0.69
C GLN A 390 -8.56 20.55 0.37
N ARG A 391 -8.23 19.89 -0.75
CA ARG A 391 -8.84 18.64 -1.19
C ARG A 391 -8.41 17.42 -0.38
N ILE A 392 -7.27 17.45 0.32
CA ILE A 392 -6.85 16.34 1.18
C ILE A 392 -7.87 16.06 2.30
N GLY A 393 -8.71 17.04 2.64
CA GLY A 393 -9.81 16.90 3.59
C GLY A 393 -11.04 16.17 3.06
N LEU A 394 -11.04 15.69 1.80
CA LEU A 394 -12.10 14.86 1.22
C LEU A 394 -12.06 13.40 1.69
N GLU A 395 -11.19 13.07 2.66
CA GLU A 395 -11.03 11.74 3.27
C GLU A 395 -10.69 10.63 2.26
N GLY A 396 -9.92 10.95 1.21
CA GLY A 396 -9.34 9.95 0.33
C GLY A 396 -8.25 9.10 1.01
N GLN A 397 -7.86 7.99 0.39
CA GLN A 397 -6.99 6.98 1.03
C GLN A 397 -5.60 7.52 1.42
N VAL A 398 -5.09 8.53 0.71
CA VAL A 398 -3.79 9.18 0.97
C VAL A 398 -3.80 10.24 2.06
N SER A 399 -4.96 10.55 2.64
CA SER A 399 -5.09 11.66 3.60
C SER A 399 -4.12 11.53 4.79
N GLY A 400 -4.00 10.33 5.38
CA GLY A 400 -3.06 10.04 6.47
C GLY A 400 -1.59 10.26 6.08
N LEU A 401 -1.19 9.86 4.87
CA LEU A 401 0.19 10.00 4.37
C LEU A 401 0.65 11.47 4.31
N VAL A 402 -0.27 12.42 4.15
CA VAL A 402 0.06 13.86 4.11
C VAL A 402 -0.27 14.55 5.43
N GLN A 403 -1.50 14.38 5.93
CA GLN A 403 -1.99 15.11 7.11
C GLN A 403 -1.28 14.71 8.40
N ASN A 404 -0.66 13.53 8.49
CA ASN A 404 0.15 13.16 9.66
C ASN A 404 1.39 14.04 9.82
N TYR A 405 1.89 14.63 8.73
CA TYR A 405 3.15 15.39 8.73
C TYR A 405 2.94 16.88 8.46
N VAL A 406 2.00 17.25 7.59
CA VAL A 406 1.73 18.63 7.20
C VAL A 406 0.70 19.27 8.14
N LYS A 407 0.99 20.46 8.62
CA LYS A 407 0.10 21.28 9.46
C LYS A 407 -0.71 22.25 8.63
N ASP A 408 -0.06 22.97 7.71
CA ASP A 408 -0.70 24.01 6.91
C ASP A 408 0.04 24.23 5.59
N VAL A 409 -0.67 24.75 4.59
CA VAL A 409 -0.11 25.16 3.30
C VAL A 409 -0.58 26.57 2.98
N THR A 410 0.33 27.42 2.52
CA THR A 410 -0.01 28.78 2.07
C THR A 410 0.60 29.08 0.70
N ALA A 411 -0.03 30.02 0.00
CA ALA A 411 0.37 30.49 -1.33
C ALA A 411 0.47 32.03 -1.32
N PRO A 412 1.55 32.61 -0.73
CA PRO A 412 1.65 34.06 -0.52
C PRO A 412 1.71 34.89 -1.82
N ASP A 413 2.16 34.27 -2.91
CA ASP A 413 2.16 34.84 -4.26
C ASP A 413 1.99 33.71 -5.28
N ALA A 414 1.87 34.02 -6.58
CA ALA A 414 1.56 33.06 -7.63
C ALA A 414 2.61 31.95 -7.85
N LYS A 415 3.85 32.10 -7.38
CA LYS A 415 4.95 31.14 -7.57
C LYS A 415 5.47 30.54 -6.28
N THR A 416 5.10 31.06 -5.13
CA THR A 416 5.59 30.57 -3.85
C THR A 416 4.52 29.72 -3.19
N VAL A 417 4.84 28.46 -2.88
CA VAL A 417 4.04 27.60 -2.00
C VAL A 417 4.86 27.26 -0.76
N VAL A 418 4.24 27.38 0.40
CA VAL A 418 4.88 27.19 1.70
C VAL A 418 4.14 26.11 2.46
N TYR A 419 4.85 25.05 2.83
CA TYR A 419 4.36 23.99 3.71
C TYR A 419 4.89 24.21 5.12
N THR A 420 3.99 24.23 6.09
CA THR A 420 4.32 24.20 7.51
C THR A 420 4.07 22.79 8.03
N LEU A 421 5.07 22.17 8.65
CA LEU A 421 5.00 20.82 9.17
C LEU A 421 4.59 20.80 10.64
N LYS A 422 4.12 19.64 11.11
CA LYS A 422 3.83 19.39 12.53
C LYS A 422 5.09 19.18 13.36
N ASN A 423 6.19 18.76 12.73
CA ASN A 423 7.51 18.58 13.32
C ASN A 423 8.60 18.74 12.24
N SER A 424 9.88 18.72 12.62
CA SER A 424 11.01 18.93 11.71
C SER A 424 11.37 17.69 10.87
N TYR A 425 10.40 17.16 10.10
CA TYR A 425 10.57 15.93 9.32
C TYR A 425 11.59 16.11 8.19
N GLY A 426 12.77 15.51 8.34
CA GLY A 426 13.87 15.61 7.37
C GLY A 426 13.56 14.99 6.01
N PHE A 427 12.71 13.97 6.00
CA PHE A 427 12.26 13.26 4.79
C PHE A 427 11.15 14.00 4.02
N PHE A 428 10.67 15.16 4.47
CA PHE A 428 9.57 15.86 3.80
C PHE A 428 9.82 16.13 2.29
N PRO A 429 11.05 16.43 1.82
CA PRO A 429 11.33 16.49 0.38
C PRO A 429 11.01 15.18 -0.38
N ALA A 430 11.26 14.02 0.21
CA ALA A 430 10.92 12.72 -0.36
C ALA A 430 9.39 12.52 -0.42
N LEU A 431 8.69 12.92 0.64
CA LEU A 431 7.22 12.91 0.67
C LEU A 431 6.64 13.86 -0.39
N ALA A 432 7.25 15.03 -0.61
CA ALA A 432 6.83 16.00 -1.63
C ALA A 432 7.06 15.54 -3.08
N ALA A 433 7.69 14.37 -3.29
CA ALA A 433 7.83 13.71 -4.58
C ALA A 433 6.71 12.68 -4.88
N THR A 434 5.81 12.44 -3.92
CA THR A 434 4.74 11.43 -4.04
C THR A 434 3.51 11.96 -4.81
N ALA A 435 2.63 11.05 -5.25
CA ALA A 435 1.45 11.38 -6.04
C ALA A 435 0.48 12.40 -5.38
N PRO A 436 0.26 12.41 -4.04
CA PRO A 436 -0.56 13.43 -3.37
C PRO A 436 -0.09 14.88 -3.57
N PHE A 437 1.17 15.09 -3.96
CA PHE A 437 1.74 16.41 -4.24
C PHE A 437 1.64 16.81 -5.72
N VAL A 438 1.03 15.97 -6.56
CA VAL A 438 0.69 16.30 -7.94
C VAL A 438 -0.54 17.20 -7.97
N VAL A 439 -0.40 18.40 -8.53
CA VAL A 439 -1.54 19.29 -8.74
C VAL A 439 -2.44 18.77 -9.84
N THR A 440 -3.74 18.76 -9.55
CA THR A 440 -4.78 18.37 -10.51
C THR A 440 -5.39 19.59 -11.19
N ASN A 441 -5.90 19.43 -12.40
CA ASN A 441 -6.62 20.50 -13.09
C ASN A 441 -8.03 20.65 -12.47
N PRO A 442 -8.44 21.86 -12.02
CA PRO A 442 -9.76 22.08 -11.44
C PRO A 442 -10.94 21.74 -12.35
N ALA A 443 -10.74 21.72 -13.67
CA ALA A 443 -11.78 21.38 -14.64
C ALA A 443 -12.18 19.88 -14.56
N GLU A 444 -11.22 18.99 -14.35
CA GLU A 444 -11.45 17.56 -14.16
C GLU A 444 -11.65 17.17 -12.69
N PHE A 445 -10.99 17.87 -11.76
CA PHE A 445 -10.97 17.55 -10.33
C PHE A 445 -11.45 18.74 -9.48
N PRO A 446 -12.77 18.94 -9.33
CA PRO A 446 -13.35 20.07 -8.61
C PRO A 446 -13.12 19.97 -7.10
N THR A 447 -12.91 21.10 -6.42
CA THR A 447 -12.42 21.17 -5.04
C THR A 447 -13.20 20.36 -3.99
N ASP A 448 -14.48 20.08 -4.20
CA ASP A 448 -15.40 19.54 -3.20
C ASP A 448 -15.74 18.04 -3.38
N LYS A 449 -15.11 17.35 -4.33
CA LYS A 449 -15.32 15.90 -4.50
C LYS A 449 -14.10 15.17 -5.08
N ILE A 450 -14.01 13.89 -4.73
CA ILE A 450 -13.11 12.92 -5.37
C ILE A 450 -13.66 12.54 -6.75
N VAL A 451 -12.77 12.43 -7.72
CA VAL A 451 -13.06 11.96 -9.08
C VAL A 451 -12.12 10.81 -9.42
N ALA A 452 -12.45 9.61 -8.95
CA ALA A 452 -11.60 8.43 -9.10
C ALA A 452 -11.35 8.04 -10.57
N PHE A 453 -12.33 8.21 -11.46
CA PHE A 453 -12.23 7.82 -12.86
C PHE A 453 -12.57 8.99 -13.79
N PRO A 454 -11.67 9.98 -13.95
CA PRO A 454 -11.89 11.10 -14.86
C PRO A 454 -11.88 10.62 -16.33
N GLU A 455 -12.61 11.31 -17.22
CA GLU A 455 -12.63 10.96 -18.65
C GLU A 455 -11.28 11.21 -19.34
N LYS A 456 -10.52 12.19 -18.84
CA LYS A 456 -9.19 12.60 -19.31
C LYS A 456 -8.38 13.14 -18.13
N ILE A 457 -7.06 13.20 -18.27
CA ILE A 457 -6.16 13.84 -17.30
C ILE A 457 -5.29 14.83 -18.05
N ASP A 458 -5.64 16.11 -17.95
CA ASP A 458 -4.87 17.22 -18.51
C ASP A 458 -3.97 17.85 -17.43
N GLY A 459 -3.06 17.03 -16.88
CA GLY A 459 -2.09 17.48 -15.88
C GLY A 459 -0.94 18.31 -16.47
N ILE A 460 0.09 18.52 -15.64
CA ILE A 460 1.32 19.25 -16.01
C ILE A 460 2.48 18.32 -16.38
N GLY A 461 2.25 17.01 -16.41
CA GLY A 461 3.28 15.99 -16.66
C GLY A 461 3.62 15.80 -18.14
N PRO A 462 4.54 14.87 -18.44
CA PRO A 462 5.01 14.59 -19.80
C PRO A 462 3.91 14.07 -20.72
N TYR A 463 2.89 13.41 -20.17
CA TYR A 463 1.74 12.90 -20.91
C TYR A 463 0.43 13.47 -20.39
N ARG A 464 -0.63 13.35 -21.20
CA ARG A 464 -2.02 13.52 -20.79
C ARG A 464 -2.77 12.23 -21.07
N MET A 465 -3.75 11.91 -20.23
CA MET A 465 -4.64 10.77 -20.50
C MET A 465 -5.76 11.21 -21.41
N VAL A 466 -5.92 10.53 -22.56
CA VAL A 466 -6.95 10.85 -23.56
C VAL A 466 -8.10 9.85 -23.59
N SER A 467 -7.89 8.64 -23.07
CA SER A 467 -8.97 7.68 -22.83
C SER A 467 -8.58 6.64 -21.78
N HIS A 468 -9.59 6.11 -21.09
CA HIS A 468 -9.48 4.96 -20.20
C HIS A 468 -10.70 4.08 -20.41
N THR A 469 -10.48 2.81 -20.75
CA THR A 469 -11.49 1.76 -20.79
C THR A 469 -11.13 0.76 -19.69
N PRO A 470 -11.83 0.79 -18.53
CA PRO A 470 -11.49 -0.03 -17.37
C PRO A 470 -11.32 -1.51 -17.70
N GLY A 471 -10.24 -2.11 -17.21
CA GLY A 471 -9.90 -3.52 -17.44
C GLY A 471 -9.45 -3.86 -18.87
N GLU A 472 -9.41 -2.89 -19.79
CA GLU A 472 -8.96 -3.10 -21.17
C GLU A 472 -7.69 -2.30 -21.47
N GLN A 473 -7.78 -0.97 -21.45
CA GLN A 473 -6.63 -0.11 -21.76
C GLN A 473 -6.76 1.32 -21.27
N LEU A 474 -5.61 1.99 -21.12
CA LEU A 474 -5.47 3.42 -20.89
C LEU A 474 -4.53 4.01 -21.95
N VAL A 475 -4.94 5.13 -22.56
CA VAL A 475 -4.17 5.77 -23.64
C VAL A 475 -3.66 7.14 -23.18
N LEU A 476 -2.34 7.31 -23.32
CA LEU A 476 -1.63 8.54 -23.03
C LEU A 476 -1.05 9.14 -24.32
N GLU A 477 -1.12 10.46 -24.42
CA GLU A 477 -0.48 11.25 -25.49
C GLU A 477 0.51 12.24 -24.89
N ALA A 478 1.61 12.52 -25.59
CA ALA A 478 2.58 13.52 -25.15
C ALA A 478 1.90 14.88 -24.93
N ASN A 479 2.14 15.47 -23.77
CA ASN A 479 1.59 16.77 -23.40
C ASN A 479 2.37 17.89 -24.12
N PRO A 480 1.74 18.67 -25.01
CA PRO A 480 2.42 19.74 -25.74
C PRO A 480 2.83 20.93 -24.85
N ASN A 481 2.26 21.04 -23.64
CA ASN A 481 2.58 22.09 -22.67
C ASN A 481 3.60 21.65 -21.62
N TYR A 482 4.12 20.42 -21.70
CA TYR A 482 5.15 19.95 -20.76
C TYR A 482 6.43 20.78 -20.89
N ILE A 483 6.95 21.26 -19.76
CA ILE A 483 8.13 22.15 -19.72
C ILE A 483 9.45 21.40 -19.47
N GLY A 484 9.40 20.09 -19.22
CA GLY A 484 10.59 19.25 -19.03
C GLY A 484 11.13 18.65 -20.34
N GLU A 485 11.87 17.55 -20.23
CA GLU A 485 12.36 16.82 -21.41
C GLU A 485 11.19 16.24 -22.20
N ALA A 486 11.00 16.71 -23.44
CA ALA A 486 9.89 16.26 -24.27
C ALA A 486 9.93 14.73 -24.46
N PRO A 487 8.79 14.03 -24.30
CA PRO A 487 8.75 12.59 -24.51
C PRO A 487 9.26 12.17 -25.89
N LYS A 488 10.15 11.18 -25.91
CA LYS A 488 10.69 10.61 -27.16
C LYS A 488 9.62 9.79 -27.91
N ILE A 489 8.76 9.09 -27.17
CA ILE A 489 7.59 8.38 -27.68
C ILE A 489 6.34 9.24 -27.45
N LYS A 490 5.51 9.41 -28.48
CA LYS A 490 4.36 10.33 -28.46
C LYS A 490 3.09 9.71 -27.89
N ASN A 491 2.94 8.39 -27.97
CA ASN A 491 1.75 7.68 -27.50
C ASN A 491 2.17 6.49 -26.63
N VAL A 492 1.55 6.34 -25.47
CA VAL A 492 1.69 5.17 -24.62
C VAL A 492 0.32 4.52 -24.50
N ILE A 493 0.23 3.25 -24.85
CA ILE A 493 -0.96 2.43 -24.66
C ILE A 493 -0.66 1.46 -23.53
N ILE A 494 -1.37 1.58 -22.43
CA ILE A 494 -1.28 0.64 -21.30
C ILE A 494 -2.42 -0.35 -21.46
N ARG A 495 -2.12 -1.64 -21.57
CA ARG A 495 -3.10 -2.72 -21.69
C ARG A 495 -3.16 -3.53 -20.40
N TYR A 496 -4.37 -3.83 -19.98
CA TYR A 496 -4.62 -4.59 -18.76
C TYR A 496 -4.81 -6.07 -19.07
N TYR A 497 -4.17 -6.93 -18.29
CA TYR A 497 -4.23 -8.38 -18.41
C TYR A 497 -4.73 -8.98 -17.10
N ALA A 498 -5.54 -10.04 -17.20
CA ALA A 498 -6.14 -10.67 -16.02
C ALA A 498 -5.14 -11.50 -15.21
N ASP A 499 -4.04 -11.96 -15.82
CA ASP A 499 -3.07 -12.83 -15.17
C ASP A 499 -1.66 -12.73 -15.77
N PRO A 500 -0.62 -13.10 -14.99
CA PRO A 500 0.77 -13.04 -15.44
C PRO A 500 1.07 -13.87 -16.70
N ALA A 501 0.42 -15.02 -16.87
CA ALA A 501 0.68 -15.91 -17.99
C ALA A 501 0.15 -15.32 -19.31
N THR A 502 -1.01 -14.68 -19.31
CA THR A 502 -1.54 -13.97 -20.49
C THR A 502 -0.68 -12.76 -20.84
N LEU A 503 -0.24 -11.98 -19.85
CA LEU A 503 0.71 -10.87 -20.04
C LEU A 503 2.04 -11.35 -20.66
N ALA A 504 2.64 -12.39 -20.09
CA ALA A 504 3.90 -12.98 -20.58
C ALA A 504 3.78 -13.49 -22.03
N ASN A 505 2.66 -14.13 -22.37
CA ASN A 505 2.40 -14.58 -23.73
C ASN A 505 2.25 -13.41 -24.72
N ALA A 506 1.69 -12.28 -24.30
CA ALA A 506 1.50 -11.12 -25.15
C ALA A 506 2.84 -10.47 -25.55
N VAL A 507 3.79 -10.31 -24.61
CA VAL A 507 5.11 -9.75 -24.94
C VAL A 507 5.92 -10.71 -25.82
N GLU A 508 5.84 -12.01 -25.57
CA GLU A 508 6.50 -13.04 -26.38
C GLU A 508 5.98 -13.10 -27.82
N LYS A 509 4.67 -12.96 -28.02
CA LYS A 509 4.06 -12.90 -29.36
C LYS A 509 4.25 -11.55 -30.05
N GLY A 510 4.80 -10.56 -29.35
CA GLY A 510 5.00 -9.22 -29.86
C GLY A 510 3.72 -8.39 -29.99
N GLU A 511 2.69 -8.73 -29.21
CA GLU A 511 1.42 -8.00 -29.13
C GLU A 511 1.54 -6.72 -28.29
N ILE A 512 2.53 -6.69 -27.38
CA ILE A 512 2.96 -5.55 -26.57
C ILE A 512 4.49 -5.40 -26.64
N ASP A 513 5.01 -4.23 -26.26
CA ASP A 513 6.44 -3.90 -26.29
C ASP A 513 7.12 -4.17 -24.94
N ILE A 514 6.40 -3.90 -23.85
CA ILE A 514 6.86 -4.04 -22.47
C ILE A 514 5.77 -4.79 -21.69
N ALA A 515 6.16 -5.78 -20.89
CA ALA A 515 5.37 -6.34 -19.82
C ALA A 515 5.98 -5.88 -18.49
N TRP A 516 5.21 -5.13 -17.69
CA TRP A 516 5.63 -4.50 -16.45
C TRP A 516 4.60 -4.77 -15.35
N ARG A 517 5.12 -4.95 -14.12
CA ARG A 517 4.41 -5.39 -12.91
C ARG A 517 3.82 -6.80 -13.06
N THR A 518 4.00 -7.59 -11.99
CA THR A 518 3.39 -8.92 -11.80
C THR A 518 3.63 -9.94 -12.93
N VAL A 519 4.67 -9.79 -13.75
CA VAL A 519 5.24 -10.89 -14.55
C VAL A 519 5.90 -11.84 -13.56
N GLY A 520 5.11 -12.75 -12.98
CA GLY A 520 5.52 -13.58 -11.86
C GLY A 520 6.87 -14.27 -12.09
N PRO A 521 7.56 -14.71 -11.02
CA PRO A 521 8.89 -15.28 -11.16
C PRO A 521 8.96 -16.50 -12.08
N VAL A 522 7.84 -17.22 -12.31
CA VAL A 522 7.78 -18.37 -13.24
C VAL A 522 7.86 -17.88 -14.67
N GLU A 523 7.03 -16.89 -15.01
CA GLU A 523 6.98 -16.26 -16.32
C GLU A 523 8.28 -15.55 -16.65
N ALA A 524 8.84 -14.78 -15.70
CA ALA A 524 10.08 -14.03 -15.91
C ALA A 524 11.26 -14.96 -16.28
N VAL A 525 11.46 -16.05 -15.55
CA VAL A 525 12.51 -17.05 -15.85
C VAL A 525 12.28 -17.70 -17.21
N ARG A 526 11.04 -18.05 -17.54
CA ARG A 526 10.69 -18.61 -18.85
C ARG A 526 11.03 -17.64 -19.99
N LEU A 527 10.69 -16.36 -19.82
CA LEU A 527 10.90 -15.30 -20.81
C LEU A 527 12.38 -14.99 -21.05
N GLN A 528 13.27 -15.23 -20.08
CA GLN A 528 14.73 -15.09 -20.26
C GLN A 528 15.27 -15.97 -21.40
N SER A 529 14.60 -17.09 -21.69
CA SER A 529 15.00 -18.02 -22.77
C SER A 529 14.44 -17.64 -24.15
N VAL A 530 13.57 -16.64 -24.23
CA VAL A 530 12.88 -16.25 -25.47
C VAL A 530 13.76 -15.27 -26.26
N ALA A 531 14.14 -15.67 -27.47
CA ALA A 531 14.94 -14.83 -28.36
C ALA A 531 14.19 -13.53 -28.72
N GLY A 532 14.87 -12.39 -28.58
CA GLY A 532 14.29 -11.09 -28.91
C GLY A 532 13.62 -10.38 -27.72
N LEU A 533 13.66 -10.96 -26.53
CA LEU A 533 13.25 -10.33 -25.29
C LEU A 533 14.45 -10.09 -24.37
N THR A 534 14.34 -9.04 -23.56
CA THR A 534 15.20 -8.79 -22.39
C THR A 534 14.32 -8.83 -21.15
N VAL A 535 14.77 -9.56 -20.12
CA VAL A 535 14.12 -9.60 -18.81
C VAL A 535 15.07 -8.99 -17.81
N GLU A 536 14.62 -7.93 -17.13
CA GLU A 536 15.37 -7.28 -16.06
C GLU A 536 14.66 -7.54 -14.73
N THR A 537 15.44 -7.95 -13.73
CA THR A 537 15.01 -7.91 -12.34
C THR A 537 15.14 -6.49 -11.85
N VAL A 538 14.05 -5.95 -11.36
CA VAL A 538 13.98 -4.61 -10.78
C VAL A 538 14.25 -4.73 -9.28
N ASN A 539 15.15 -3.88 -8.80
CA ASN A 539 15.34 -3.68 -7.37
C ASN A 539 14.17 -2.85 -6.81
N ALA A 540 13.04 -3.51 -6.63
CA ALA A 540 11.83 -2.96 -6.03
C ALA A 540 11.67 -3.57 -4.63
N PRO A 541 11.58 -2.76 -3.57
CA PRO A 541 11.39 -3.30 -2.25
C PRO A 541 9.91 -3.65 -2.04
N ALA A 542 9.52 -4.86 -2.44
CA ALA A 542 8.20 -5.41 -2.15
C ALA A 542 8.33 -6.40 -0.98
N LEU A 543 7.91 -6.00 0.22
CA LEU A 543 8.03 -6.84 1.41
C LEU A 543 6.79 -7.71 1.59
N ARG A 544 6.97 -8.91 2.14
CA ARG A 544 5.94 -9.67 2.85
C ARG A 544 6.28 -9.81 4.31
N TYR A 545 5.29 -9.63 5.18
CA TYR A 545 5.47 -9.67 6.63
C TYR A 545 4.22 -10.20 7.34
N LEU A 546 4.41 -10.80 8.51
CA LEU A 546 3.30 -11.15 9.40
C LEU A 546 2.99 -9.98 10.34
N VAL A 547 1.71 -9.79 10.58
CA VAL A 547 1.16 -8.87 11.56
C VAL A 547 0.63 -9.65 12.75
N PHE A 548 0.96 -9.18 13.96
CA PHE A 548 0.33 -9.59 15.20
C PHE A 548 -0.55 -8.43 15.68
N ASN A 549 -1.84 -8.67 15.85
CA ASN A 549 -2.74 -7.63 16.37
C ASN A 549 -2.56 -7.54 17.89
N ASP A 550 -1.77 -6.55 18.34
CA ASP A 550 -1.31 -6.40 19.72
C ASP A 550 -2.47 -6.22 20.74
N THR A 551 -3.61 -5.72 20.28
CA THR A 551 -4.80 -5.48 21.11
C THR A 551 -5.87 -6.57 20.97
N PHE A 552 -5.61 -7.64 20.22
CA PHE A 552 -6.57 -8.73 20.08
C PHE A 552 -6.77 -9.47 21.41
N MET A 553 -7.98 -9.43 21.96
CA MET A 553 -8.31 -10.03 23.26
C MET A 553 -8.89 -11.43 23.14
N VAL A 554 -8.59 -12.31 24.09
CA VAL A 554 -9.17 -13.66 24.22
C VAL A 554 -9.97 -13.85 25.51
N GLY A 555 -11.14 -14.49 25.35
CA GLY A 555 -12.13 -14.85 26.39
C GLY A 555 -13.18 -13.75 26.64
N SER A 556 -14.47 -13.86 26.37
CA SER A 556 -15.33 -14.95 25.87
C SER A 556 -16.44 -14.40 24.95
N LYS A 557 -16.79 -15.18 23.93
CA LYS A 557 -18.13 -15.15 23.32
C LYS A 557 -19.22 -15.50 24.33
#